data_AF-A0A7J0EXG4-F1
#
_entry.id   AF-A0A7J0EXG4-F1
#
_cell.length_a   1.000
_cell.length_b   1.000
_cell.length_c   1.000
_cell.angle_alpha   90.00
_cell.angle_beta   90.00
_cell.angle_gamma   90.00
#
_symmetry.space_group_name_H-M   'P 1'
#
loop_
_entity.id
_entity.type
_entity.pdbx_description
1 polymer ?
#
loop_
_entity_poly.entity_id
_entity_poly.type
_entity_poly.pdbx_seq_one_letter_code
_entity_poly.pdbx_strand_id
1 'polypeptide(L)' 'METKANEQPMYGGSTVEGREAEWHVPILAMTADVIHATYDECLKCGMDGYVSKPFEEENLYQAVASFFKSKHNSDP' A
#
# COMPACT_ATOMS: atom_id res chain seq x y z
N MET A 1 -7.82 10.64 -23.98
CA MET A 1 -8.50 9.35 -24.21
C MET A 1 -7.76 8.27 -23.42
N GLU A 2 -7.77 8.30 -22.09
CA GLU A 2 -7.10 7.26 -21.26
C GLU A 2 -7.81 7.00 -19.91
N THR A 3 -9.04 7.48 -19.73
CA THR A 3 -9.73 7.47 -18.43
C THR A 3 -10.52 6.20 -18.11
N LYS A 4 -10.27 5.05 -18.75
CA LYS A 4 -11.09 3.84 -18.55
C LYS A 4 -10.33 2.54 -18.23
N ALA A 5 -9.05 2.60 -17.89
CA ALA A 5 -8.26 1.39 -17.67
C ALA A 5 -8.17 0.91 -16.21
N ASN A 6 -8.65 1.68 -15.21
CA ASN A 6 -8.39 1.39 -13.80
C ASN A 6 -9.65 1.09 -12.95
N GLU A 7 -10.81 0.88 -13.57
CA GLU A 7 -12.09 0.66 -12.85
C GLU A 7 -12.42 -0.82 -12.57
N GLN A 8 -11.43 -1.70 -12.52
CA GLN A 8 -11.66 -3.09 -12.11
C GLN A 8 -11.01 -3.36 -10.75
N PRO A 9 -11.79 -3.44 -9.65
CA PRO A 9 -11.27 -4.07 -8.45
C PRO A 9 -11.10 -5.55 -8.78
N MET A 10 -9.84 -5.98 -8.94
CA MET A 10 -9.47 -7.38 -9.03
C MET A 10 -9.64 -8.02 -7.64
N TYR A 11 -10.90 -8.22 -7.23
CA TYR A 11 -11.24 -8.95 -6.02
C TYR A 11 -11.15 -10.45 -6.31
N GLY A 12 -9.96 -11.01 -6.14
CA GLY A 12 -9.73 -12.45 -6.13
C GLY A 12 -10.29 -13.07 -4.85
N GLY A 13 -11.62 -13.25 -4.79
CA GLY A 13 -12.29 -13.87 -3.65
C GLY A 13 -12.06 -15.39 -3.63
N SER A 14 -11.46 -15.89 -2.55
CA SER A 14 -11.61 -17.29 -2.13
C SER A 14 -12.64 -17.30 -1.00
N THR A 15 -13.85 -17.78 -1.28
CA THR A 15 -14.94 -17.89 -0.31
C THR A 15 -14.55 -18.87 0.80
N VAL A 16 -14.26 -18.35 1.98
CA VAL A 16 -14.20 -19.12 3.23
C VAL A 16 -15.12 -18.43 4.23
N GLU A 17 -16.16 -19.14 4.66
CA GLU A 17 -17.15 -18.67 5.63
C GLU A 17 -16.47 -18.31 6.97
N GLY A 18 -16.54 -17.04 7.35
CA GLY A 18 -16.09 -16.54 8.66
C GLY A 18 -15.05 -15.44 8.59
N ARG A 19 -15.53 -14.19 8.58
CA ARG A 19 -14.77 -12.93 8.44
C ARG A 19 -14.09 -12.86 7.07
N GLU A 20 -14.68 -12.07 6.16
CA GLU A 20 -13.98 -11.64 4.95
C GLU A 20 -12.75 -10.83 5.38
N ALA A 21 -11.64 -11.50 5.62
CA ALA A 21 -10.35 -10.85 5.72
C ALA A 21 -10.04 -10.39 4.30
N GLU A 22 -10.39 -9.15 4.00
CA GLU A 22 -10.01 -8.50 2.75
C GLU A 22 -8.49 -8.56 2.65
N TRP A 23 -8.00 -9.43 1.78
CA TRP A 23 -6.57 -9.60 1.56
C TRP A 23 -6.06 -8.38 0.81
N HIS A 24 -5.37 -7.51 1.53
CA HIS A 24 -4.75 -6.31 0.96
C HIS A 24 -3.24 -6.50 0.86
N VAL A 25 -2.69 -6.31 -0.36
CA VAL A 25 -1.25 -6.30 -0.59
C VAL A 25 -0.78 -4.85 -0.49
N PRO A 26 0.09 -4.49 0.47
CA PRO A 26 0.53 -3.11 0.64
C PRO A 26 1.26 -2.57 -0.59
N ILE A 27 0.88 -1.37 -1.04
CA ILE A 27 1.48 -0.66 -2.18
C ILE A 27 2.21 0.58 -1.66
N LEU A 28 3.54 0.62 -1.83
CA LEU A 28 4.39 1.76 -1.51
C LEU A 28 4.76 2.52 -2.78
N ALA A 29 4.30 3.76 -2.92
CA ALA A 29 4.68 4.62 -4.04
C ALA A 29 6.13 5.09 -3.92
N MET A 30 6.87 5.12 -5.03
CA MET A 30 8.22 5.69 -5.08
C MET A 30 8.30 6.73 -6.21
N THR A 31 8.29 8.02 -5.88
CA THR A 31 8.29 9.09 -6.90
C THR A 31 9.63 9.83 -6.96
N ALA A 32 9.91 10.51 -8.06
CA ALA A 32 10.99 11.49 -8.16
C ALA A 32 10.57 12.91 -7.76
N ASP A 33 9.27 13.20 -7.65
CA ASP A 33 8.74 14.53 -7.33
C ASP A 33 8.25 14.63 -5.88
N VAL A 34 8.83 15.55 -5.09
CA VAL A 34 8.51 15.79 -3.67
C VAL A 34 7.31 16.74 -3.49
N ILE A 35 6.47 16.90 -4.51
CA ILE A 35 5.33 17.82 -4.43
C ILE A 35 4.28 17.19 -3.52
N HIS A 36 3.85 17.92 -2.49
CA HIS A 36 2.88 17.43 -1.50
C HIS A 36 1.57 16.93 -2.15
N ALA A 37 1.18 17.50 -3.29
CA ALA A 37 0.04 17.05 -4.09
C ALA A 37 0.18 15.58 -4.55
N THR A 38 1.40 15.12 -4.85
CA THR A 38 1.70 13.74 -5.25
C THR A 38 1.47 12.76 -4.09
N TYR A 39 1.74 13.16 -2.85
CA TYR A 39 1.47 12.32 -1.67
C TYR A 39 -0.02 12.08 -1.47
N ASP A 40 -0.81 13.16 -1.47
CA ASP A 40 -2.26 13.08 -1.29
C ASP A 40 -2.95 12.31 -2.43
N GLU A 41 -2.46 12.48 -3.67
CA GLU A 41 -2.96 11.75 -4.83
C GLU A 41 -2.64 10.25 -4.75
N CYS A 42 -1.41 9.88 -4.37
CA CYS A 42 -1.02 8.48 -4.15
C CYS A 42 -1.93 7.80 -3.12
N LEU A 43 -2.20 8.44 -1.99
CA LEU A 43 -3.09 7.90 -0.96
C LEU A 43 -4.54 7.79 -1.44
N LYS A 44 -5.06 8.80 -2.15
CA LYS A 44 -6.43 8.75 -2.72
C LYS A 44 -6.61 7.62 -3.73
N CYS A 45 -5.54 7.23 -4.42
CA CYS A 45 -5.54 6.11 -5.35
C CYS A 45 -5.48 4.73 -4.66
N GLY A 46 -5.47 4.67 -3.33
CA GLY A 46 -5.46 3.42 -2.56
C GLY A 46 -4.07 2.85 -2.28
N MET A 47 -3.02 3.68 -2.34
CA MET A 47 -1.68 3.28 -1.90
C MET A 47 -1.57 3.41 -0.38
N ASP A 48 -0.74 2.57 0.24
CA ASP A 48 -0.58 2.50 1.69
C ASP A 48 0.52 3.41 2.22
N GLY A 49 1.42 3.84 1.34
CA GLY A 49 2.47 4.77 1.69
C GLY A 49 3.27 5.25 0.50
N TYR A 50 4.33 5.97 0.80
CA TYR A 50 5.12 6.70 -0.19
C TYR A 50 6.57 6.90 0.28
N VAL A 51 7.51 6.98 -0.67
CA VAL A 51 8.89 7.45 -0.48
C VAL A 51 9.36 8.29 -1.68
N SER A 52 10.05 9.40 -1.43
CA SER A 52 10.61 10.28 -2.47
C SER A 52 12.03 9.88 -2.86
N LYS A 53 12.33 9.87 -4.16
CA LYS A 53 13.66 9.66 -4.73
C LYS A 53 14.40 11.02 -4.90
N PRO A 54 15.73 11.06 -4.70
CA PRO A 54 16.55 9.99 -4.12
C PRO A 54 16.22 9.81 -2.62
N PHE A 55 16.34 8.57 -2.13
CA PHE A 55 16.19 8.24 -0.71
C PHE A 55 17.41 7.46 -0.24
N GLU A 56 17.70 7.57 1.06
CA GLU A 56 18.61 6.66 1.75
C GLU A 56 17.94 5.29 1.95
N GLU A 57 18.75 4.24 1.98
CA GLU A 57 18.30 2.86 2.11
C GLU A 57 17.49 2.64 3.41
N GLU A 58 17.89 3.27 4.51
CA GLU A 58 17.19 3.22 5.79
C GLU A 58 15.76 3.76 5.69
N ASN A 59 15.54 4.81 4.89
CA ASN A 59 14.21 5.42 4.72
C ASN A 59 13.27 4.45 4.00
N LEU A 60 13.77 3.73 2.99
CA LEU A 60 12.99 2.72 2.28
C LEU A 60 12.64 1.55 3.23
N TYR A 61 13.61 1.05 3.99
CA TYR A 61 13.36 -0.04 4.93
C TYR A 61 12.36 0.34 6.01
N GLN A 62 12.44 1.56 6.56
CA GLN A 62 11.48 2.03 7.55
C GLN A 62 10.06 2.12 6.97
N ALA A 63 9.91 2.66 5.75
CA ALA A 63 8.62 2.74 5.09
C ALA A 63 8.01 1.35 4.86
N VAL A 64 8.82 0.40 4.39
CA VAL A 64 8.40 -1.00 4.16
C VAL A 64 8.07 -1.71 5.48
N ALA A 65 8.88 -1.53 6.52
CA ALA A 65 8.69 -2.15 7.83
C ALA A 65 7.34 -1.76 8.47
N SER A 66 6.83 -0.56 8.18
CA SER A 66 5.55 -0.08 8.71
C SER A 66 4.34 -0.96 8.30
N PHE A 67 4.46 -1.72 7.20
CA PHE A 67 3.38 -2.60 6.72
C PHE A 67 3.37 -3.99 7.34
N PHE A 68 4.43 -4.39 8.05
CA PHE A 68 4.48 -5.69 8.69
C PHE A 68 4.01 -5.58 10.15
N LYS A 69 2.86 -6.16 10.47
CA LYS A 69 2.48 -6.37 11.88
C LYS A 69 3.44 -7.39 12.48
N SER A 70 4.08 -7.05 13.61
CA SER A 70 4.71 -8.07 14.44
C SER A 70 3.61 -9.05 14.86
N LYS A 71 3.85 -10.35 14.65
CA LYS A 71 3.04 -11.37 15.33
C LYS A 71 3.34 -11.21 16.82
N HIS A 72 2.57 -10.40 17.54
CA HIS A 72 2.38 -10.64 18.96
C HIS A 72 1.62 -11.94 19.06
N ASN A 73 2.38 -13.03 19.19
CA ASN A 73 1.86 -14.33 19.58
C ASN A 73 1.43 -14.20 21.05
N SER A 74 0.26 -13.61 21.26
CA SER A 74 -0.44 -13.66 22.54
C SER A 74 -1.70 -14.49 22.33
N ASP A 75 -1.49 -15.79 22.15
CA ASP A 75 -2.47 -16.80 22.56
C ASP A 75 -1.80 -17.63 23.68
N PRO A 76 -2.41 -17.70 24.88
CA PRO A 76 -2.03 -18.66 25.91
C PRO A 76 -2.30 -20.12 25.50
#